data_AF-A0A5N4ABT8-F1
#
_entry.id   AF-A0A5N4ABT8-F1
#
_cell.length_a   1.000
_cell.length_b   1.000
_cell.length_c   1.000
_cell.angle_alpha   90.00
_cell.angle_beta   90.00
_cell.angle_gamma   90.00
#
_symmetry.space_group_name_H-M   'P 1'
#
loop_
_entity.id
_entity.type
_entity.pdbx_description
1 polymer ?
#
loop_
_entity_poly.entity_id
_entity_poly.type
_entity_poly.pdbx_seq_one_letter_code
_entity_poly.pdbx_strand_id
1 'polypeptide(L)'
;MAKLVHVNSILLYNLHKIMFSSSTSAVKTVGLLVIGDEILKGQVVDSNSHYITKRLHQLGLKVEKITVTGDNKDEISEEVKNFSLRYDYVITTGGIGPTHDDVTFESVAEAFNEPVILHPELVKICAQFYGTTDPESPGMKLARVPKSSKLTFAQEDGELRTHYPNVSVRNVYMFPGIPQLCERLFDKLSGQLFETTNQFYTRNVYFNVTEEKIANALSLVVAEYPGVLIGSYPELFNRYYKVRIVLESSQEQEMEQAYVKLLQIVPREVIVPQEKIFNK
;
A
#
# COMPACT_ATOMS: atom_id res chain seq x y z
N MET A 1 24.00 -64.44 7.45
CA MET A 1 23.65 -63.40 8.46
C MET A 1 24.72 -62.32 8.32
N ALA A 2 24.47 -61.07 7.94
CA ALA A 2 23.42 -60.16 8.38
C ALA A 2 22.95 -59.23 7.23
N LYS A 3 21.67 -58.87 7.27
CA LYS A 3 21.06 -57.79 6.49
C LYS A 3 21.55 -56.46 7.08
N LEU A 4 22.05 -55.54 6.26
CA LEU A 4 22.24 -54.14 6.67
C LEU A 4 21.52 -53.19 5.71
N VAL A 5 20.31 -52.84 6.17
CA VAL A 5 19.63 -51.54 6.10
C VAL A 5 19.81 -50.71 4.83
N HIS A 6 18.82 -50.81 3.95
CA HIS A 6 18.42 -49.79 2.99
C HIS A 6 17.86 -48.59 3.78
N VAL A 7 18.67 -47.57 4.03
CA VAL A 7 18.18 -46.32 4.62
C VAL A 7 17.48 -45.53 3.52
N ASN A 8 16.16 -45.41 3.64
CA ASN A 8 15.27 -44.68 2.75
C ASN A 8 15.80 -43.27 2.45
N SER A 9 16.09 -43.01 1.16
CA SER A 9 16.40 -41.68 0.61
C SER A 9 15.31 -40.63 0.85
N ILE A 10 14.11 -41.05 1.26
CA ILE A 10 12.98 -40.19 1.63
C ILE A 10 13.21 -39.49 2.98
N LEU A 11 13.97 -40.08 3.92
CA LEU A 11 14.19 -39.47 5.24
C LEU A 11 15.18 -38.30 5.19
N LEU A 12 16.19 -38.35 4.32
CA LEU A 12 17.11 -37.23 4.10
C LEU A 12 16.47 -36.07 3.33
N TYR A 13 15.50 -36.35 2.45
CA TYR A 13 14.76 -35.32 1.73
C TYR A 13 13.84 -34.52 2.67
N ASN A 14 13.30 -35.16 3.71
CA ASN A 14 12.47 -34.50 4.71
C ASN A 14 13.28 -33.69 5.73
N LEU A 15 14.52 -34.07 6.06
CA LEU A 15 15.38 -33.32 6.99
C LEU A 15 15.91 -32.00 6.38
N HIS A 16 16.17 -31.95 5.08
CA HIS A 16 16.53 -30.69 4.41
C HIS A 16 15.37 -29.71 4.27
N LYS A 17 14.11 -30.18 4.24
CA LYS A 17 12.92 -29.32 4.26
C LYS A 17 12.58 -28.78 5.65
N ILE A 18 13.02 -29.45 6.72
CA ILE A 18 12.78 -29.02 8.11
C ILE A 18 13.80 -27.95 8.55
N MET A 19 14.91 -27.77 7.83
CA MET A 19 15.91 -26.72 8.12
C MET A 19 15.69 -25.38 7.41
N PHE A 20 14.76 -25.30 6.45
CA PHE A 20 14.19 -24.01 6.03
C PHE A 20 12.87 -23.83 6.76
N SER A 21 12.94 -23.54 8.07
CA SER A 21 11.82 -22.84 8.70
C SER A 21 11.77 -21.48 8.02
N SER A 22 10.88 -21.33 7.05
CA SER A 22 10.53 -20.03 6.50
C SER A 22 10.06 -19.20 7.68
N SER A 23 10.91 -18.33 8.20
CA SER A 23 10.46 -17.23 9.02
C SER A 23 9.49 -16.46 8.15
N THR A 24 8.19 -16.71 8.34
CA THR A 24 7.13 -15.92 7.73
C THR A 24 7.28 -14.52 8.32
N SER A 25 8.00 -13.65 7.62
CA SER A 25 8.13 -12.26 8.03
C SER A 25 6.73 -11.66 7.99
N ALA A 26 6.28 -11.11 9.11
CA ALA A 26 4.94 -10.56 9.22
C ALA A 26 4.70 -9.50 8.11
N VAL A 27 3.51 -9.50 7.52
CA VAL A 27 3.12 -8.53 6.49
C VAL A 27 3.26 -7.12 7.04
N LYS A 28 4.08 -6.31 6.36
CA LYS A 28 4.31 -4.91 6.73
C LYS A 28 3.06 -4.08 6.49
N THR A 29 2.75 -3.24 7.47
CA THR A 29 1.54 -2.44 7.53
C THR A 29 1.76 -1.00 7.12
N VAL A 30 0.76 -0.40 6.47
CA VAL A 30 0.79 0.99 6.02
C VAL A 30 -0.44 1.73 6.51
N GLY A 31 -0.23 2.92 7.06
CA GLY A 31 -1.27 3.91 7.28
C GLY A 31 -1.12 5.06 6.29
N LEU A 32 -2.22 5.49 5.66
CA LEU A 32 -2.24 6.57 4.68
C LEU A 32 -3.05 7.76 5.18
N LEU A 33 -2.44 8.94 5.18
CA LEU A 33 -3.06 10.23 5.47
C LEU A 33 -3.23 11.02 4.17
N VAL A 34 -4.47 11.36 3.84
CA VAL A 34 -4.81 12.28 2.76
C VAL A 34 -5.08 13.64 3.39
N ILE A 35 -4.39 14.67 2.93
CA ILE A 35 -4.43 16.02 3.49
C ILE A 35 -4.97 16.94 2.40
N GLY A 36 -6.11 17.56 2.65
CA GLY A 36 -6.71 18.50 1.73
C GLY A 36 -8.16 18.81 2.07
N ASP A 37 -8.42 20.08 2.35
CA ASP A 37 -9.74 20.64 2.58
C ASP A 37 -10.72 20.37 1.43
N GLU A 38 -10.24 20.37 0.19
CA GLU A 38 -11.00 20.10 -1.03
C GLU A 38 -11.51 18.66 -1.10
N ILE A 39 -10.79 17.71 -0.50
CA ILE A 39 -11.21 16.32 -0.36
C ILE A 39 -12.37 16.23 0.63
N LEU A 40 -12.22 16.88 1.80
CA LEU A 40 -13.29 16.92 2.82
C LEU A 40 -14.55 17.65 2.31
N LYS A 41 -14.38 18.66 1.46
CA LYS A 41 -15.48 19.40 0.81
C LYS A 41 -16.10 18.63 -0.37
N GLY A 42 -15.54 17.49 -0.76
CA GLY A 42 -15.99 16.69 -1.90
C GLY A 42 -15.84 17.39 -3.26
N GLN A 43 -14.98 18.41 -3.35
CA GLN A 43 -14.73 19.15 -4.60
C GLN A 43 -13.82 18.36 -5.53
N VAL A 44 -12.90 17.58 -4.94
CA VAL A 44 -11.95 16.73 -5.64
C VAL A 44 -12.15 15.30 -5.15
N VAL A 45 -12.21 14.36 -6.10
CA VAL A 45 -12.20 12.93 -5.78
C VAL A 45 -10.77 12.54 -5.44
N ASP A 46 -10.57 11.93 -4.28
CA ASP A 46 -9.27 11.38 -3.88
C ASP A 46 -8.89 10.17 -4.76
N SER A 47 -8.13 10.44 -5.82
CA SER A 47 -7.52 9.42 -6.68
C SER A 47 -6.19 8.90 -6.13
N ASN A 48 -5.51 9.68 -5.29
CA ASN A 48 -4.17 9.36 -4.80
C ASN A 48 -4.21 8.15 -3.89
N SER A 49 -5.18 8.08 -2.96
CA SER A 49 -5.29 6.92 -2.09
C SER A 49 -5.62 5.64 -2.86
N HIS A 50 -6.50 5.72 -3.86
CA HIS A 50 -6.79 4.59 -4.74
C HIS A 50 -5.53 4.10 -5.47
N TYR A 51 -4.76 5.03 -6.04
CA TYR A 51 -3.53 4.69 -6.74
C TYR A 51 -2.49 4.06 -5.81
N ILE A 52 -2.17 4.74 -4.70
CA ILE A 52 -1.15 4.31 -3.74
C ILE A 52 -1.51 2.94 -3.16
N THR A 53 -2.74 2.74 -2.72
CA THR A 53 -3.18 1.46 -2.13
C THR A 53 -3.05 0.31 -3.10
N LYS A 54 -3.42 0.50 -4.37
CA LYS A 54 -3.24 -0.49 -5.43
C LYS A 54 -1.77 -0.84 -5.63
N ARG A 55 -0.87 0.16 -5.66
CA ARG A 55 0.56 -0.09 -5.84
C ARG A 55 1.21 -0.74 -4.63
N LEU A 56 0.86 -0.32 -3.42
CA LEU A 56 1.32 -0.96 -2.17
C LEU A 56 0.89 -2.42 -2.09
N HIS A 57 -0.34 -2.73 -2.49
CA HIS A 57 -0.83 -4.10 -2.54
C HIS A 57 0.00 -4.96 -3.51
N GLN A 58 0.34 -4.42 -4.69
CA GLN A 58 1.26 -5.07 -5.63
C GLN A 58 2.67 -5.30 -5.05
N LEU A 59 3.10 -4.46 -4.10
CA LEU A 59 4.35 -4.59 -3.37
C LEU A 59 4.22 -5.49 -2.12
N GLY A 60 3.09 -6.16 -1.91
CA GLY A 60 2.87 -7.03 -0.75
C GLY A 60 2.75 -6.28 0.59
N LEU A 61 2.40 -5.00 0.54
CA LEU A 61 2.20 -4.16 1.73
C LEU A 61 0.71 -4.05 2.03
N LYS A 62 0.35 -4.19 3.31
CA LYS A 62 -1.04 -4.14 3.75
C LYS A 62 -1.39 -2.74 4.24
N VAL A 63 -2.22 -2.02 3.48
CA VAL A 63 -2.81 -0.77 3.97
C VAL A 63 -3.91 -1.10 4.98
N GLU A 64 -3.77 -0.64 6.22
CA GLU A 64 -4.71 -0.96 7.30
C GLU A 64 -5.68 0.19 7.61
N LYS A 65 -5.27 1.44 7.37
CA LYS A 65 -6.12 2.61 7.60
C LYS A 65 -5.78 3.71 6.61
N ILE A 66 -6.82 4.35 6.10
CA ILE A 66 -6.75 5.60 5.37
C ILE A 66 -7.55 6.62 6.18
N THR A 67 -6.97 7.78 6.43
CA THR A 67 -7.65 8.92 7.05
C THR A 67 -7.53 10.12 6.12
N VAL A 68 -8.61 10.90 6.04
CA VAL A 68 -8.62 12.20 5.36
C VAL A 68 -8.72 13.28 6.43
N THR A 69 -7.86 14.29 6.36
CA THR A 69 -7.88 15.48 7.22
C THR A 69 -7.80 16.74 6.37
N GLY A 70 -8.27 17.87 6.92
CA GLY A 70 -8.10 19.18 6.31
C GLY A 70 -6.68 19.72 6.51
N ASP A 71 -6.42 20.90 5.96
CA ASP A 71 -5.14 21.61 6.03
C ASP A 71 -4.94 22.29 7.41
N ASN A 72 -5.10 21.51 8.47
CA ASN A 72 -4.89 21.92 9.85
C ASN A 72 -3.66 21.24 10.43
N LYS A 73 -2.68 22.05 10.80
CA LYS A 73 -1.37 21.58 11.27
C LYS A 73 -1.44 20.70 12.52
N ASP A 74 -2.30 21.05 13.48
CA ASP A 74 -2.41 20.33 14.76
C ASP A 74 -3.06 18.95 14.55
N GLU A 75 -4.12 18.89 13.75
CA GLU A 75 -4.80 17.65 13.36
C GLU A 75 -3.88 16.71 12.58
N ILE A 76 -3.14 17.24 11.58
CA ILE A 76 -2.17 16.45 10.80
C ILE A 76 -1.07 15.92 11.73
N SER A 77 -0.54 16.75 12.62
CA SER A 77 0.50 16.38 13.58
C SER A 77 0.06 15.24 14.50
N GLU A 78 -1.16 15.32 15.05
CA GLU A 78 -1.72 14.28 15.90
C GLU A 78 -1.90 12.95 15.13
N GLU A 79 -2.48 12.99 13.93
CA GLU A 79 -2.67 11.79 13.12
C GLU A 79 -1.34 11.17 12.68
N VAL A 80 -0.35 11.99 12.27
CA VAL A 80 1.00 11.51 11.93
C VAL A 80 1.62 10.79 13.13
N LYS A 81 1.56 11.39 14.33
CA LYS A 81 2.10 10.78 15.55
C LYS A 81 1.41 9.45 15.86
N ASN A 82 0.08 9.42 15.79
CA ASN A 82 -0.71 8.23 16.08
C ASN A 82 -0.45 7.10 15.06
N PHE A 83 -0.34 7.44 13.78
CA PHE A 83 -0.05 6.48 12.72
C PHE A 83 1.38 5.96 12.79
N SER A 84 2.36 6.83 13.07
CA SER A 84 3.78 6.47 13.15
C SER A 84 4.06 5.44 14.26
N LEU A 85 3.29 5.47 15.35
CA LEU A 85 3.37 4.49 16.43
C LEU A 85 2.71 3.15 16.11
N ARG A 86 1.77 3.11 15.15
CA ARG A 86 0.90 1.95 14.89
C ARG A 86 1.29 1.14 13.67
N TYR A 87 1.87 1.77 12.66
CA TYR A 87 2.13 1.15 11.36
C TYR A 87 3.62 1.14 11.04
N ASP A 88 4.06 0.13 10.27
CA ASP A 88 5.46 0.05 9.84
C ASP A 88 5.83 1.24 8.95
N TYR A 89 4.90 1.67 8.08
CA TYR A 89 5.04 2.83 7.21
C TYR A 89 3.83 3.76 7.32
N VAL A 90 4.09 5.07 7.27
CA VAL A 90 3.07 6.11 7.17
C VAL A 90 3.32 6.89 5.90
N ILE A 91 2.27 7.08 5.10
CA ILE A 91 2.33 7.85 3.88
C ILE A 91 1.40 9.05 4.04
N THR A 92 1.87 10.24 3.67
CA THR A 92 0.99 11.40 3.51
C THR A 92 0.89 11.77 2.03
N THR A 93 -0.26 12.28 1.60
CA THR A 93 -0.43 12.94 0.30
C THR A 93 -1.19 14.24 0.49
N GLY A 94 -0.68 15.33 -0.10
CA GLY A 94 -1.28 16.66 0.03
C GLY A 94 -0.58 17.57 1.06
N GLY A 95 -0.99 18.84 1.09
CA GLY A 95 -0.39 19.89 1.94
C GLY A 95 1.10 20.14 1.70
N ILE A 96 1.60 19.90 0.48
CA ILE A 96 2.99 20.17 0.07
C ILE A 96 2.98 21.10 -1.14
N GLY A 97 3.49 22.32 -0.93
CA GLY A 97 3.51 23.36 -1.93
C GLY A 97 3.92 24.72 -1.35
N PRO A 98 3.82 25.78 -2.16
CA PRO A 98 4.25 27.11 -1.77
C PRO A 98 3.17 27.92 -1.03
N THR A 99 1.92 27.44 -0.93
CA THR A 99 0.81 28.22 -0.36
C THR A 99 0.74 28.08 1.16
N HIS A 100 -0.05 28.93 1.81
CA HIS A 100 -0.06 29.06 3.27
C HIS A 100 -0.68 27.84 3.97
N ASP A 101 -1.64 27.20 3.32
CA ASP A 101 -2.32 25.97 3.68
C ASP A 101 -1.48 24.70 3.48
N ASP A 102 -0.39 24.74 2.70
CA ASP A 102 0.53 23.60 2.55
C ASP A 102 1.37 23.35 3.81
N VAL A 103 0.83 22.70 4.85
CA VAL A 103 1.46 22.60 6.18
C VAL A 103 2.01 21.21 6.53
N THR A 104 2.11 20.29 5.57
CA THR A 104 2.49 18.89 5.84
C THR A 104 3.88 18.75 6.45
N PHE A 105 4.88 19.50 5.96
CA PHE A 105 6.25 19.43 6.51
C PHE A 105 6.32 19.98 7.93
N GLU A 106 5.66 21.09 8.20
CA GLU A 106 5.55 21.69 9.52
C GLU A 106 4.84 20.75 10.50
N SER A 107 3.76 20.11 10.06
CA SER A 107 2.97 19.18 10.88
C SER A 107 3.77 17.93 11.24
N VAL A 108 4.54 17.37 10.30
CA VAL A 108 5.41 16.22 10.57
C VAL A 108 6.56 16.59 11.53
N ALA A 109 7.12 17.80 11.40
CA ALA A 109 8.13 18.29 12.34
C ALA A 109 7.54 18.40 13.77
N GLU A 110 6.32 18.94 13.87
CA GLU A 110 5.59 19.07 15.14
C GLU A 110 5.26 17.72 15.78
N ALA A 111 4.79 16.75 14.98
CA ALA A 111 4.48 15.39 15.45
C ALA A 111 5.66 14.73 16.17
N PHE A 112 6.88 15.07 15.74
CA PHE A 112 8.13 14.52 16.26
C PHE A 112 8.91 15.47 17.16
N ASN A 113 8.33 16.63 17.51
CA ASN A 113 8.92 17.67 18.36
C ASN A 113 10.30 18.13 17.86
N GLU A 114 10.43 18.37 16.56
CA GLU A 114 11.67 18.88 15.97
C GLU A 114 11.45 20.17 15.18
N PRO A 115 12.49 21.01 15.00
CA PRO A 115 12.33 22.25 14.26
C PRO A 115 12.28 22.00 12.76
N VAL A 116 11.62 22.90 12.04
CA VAL A 116 11.71 23.03 10.59
C VAL A 116 12.96 23.85 10.24
N ILE A 117 13.73 23.39 9.26
CA ILE A 117 14.95 24.06 8.79
C ILE A 117 14.90 24.26 7.28
N LEU A 118 15.64 25.25 6.78
CA LEU A 118 15.95 25.35 5.36
C LEU A 118 17.01 24.30 5.00
N HIS A 119 16.61 23.25 4.28
CA HIS A 119 17.52 22.19 3.89
C HIS A 119 18.43 22.66 2.74
N PRO A 120 19.77 22.67 2.89
CA PRO A 120 20.67 23.25 1.91
C PRO A 120 20.53 22.71 0.49
N GLU A 121 20.20 21.42 0.35
CA GLU A 121 19.97 20.79 -0.96
C GLU A 121 18.65 21.22 -1.60
N LEU A 122 17.59 21.38 -0.81
CA LEU A 122 16.29 21.84 -1.31
C LEU A 122 16.33 23.33 -1.64
N VAL A 123 17.07 24.15 -0.89
CA VAL A 123 17.29 25.57 -1.22
C VAL A 123 17.87 25.72 -2.62
N LYS A 124 18.85 24.88 -3.01
CA LYS A 124 19.43 24.91 -4.36
C LYS A 124 18.40 24.58 -5.43
N ILE A 125 17.61 23.53 -5.19
CA ILE A 125 16.53 23.08 -6.10
C ILE A 125 15.47 24.18 -6.26
N CYS A 126 14.95 24.70 -5.15
CA CYS A 126 13.96 25.76 -5.14
C CYS A 126 14.50 27.04 -5.78
N ALA A 127 15.77 27.41 -5.53
CA ALA A 127 16.37 28.59 -6.13
C ALA A 127 16.47 28.48 -7.65
N GLN A 128 16.86 27.30 -8.15
CA GLN A 128 16.94 27.05 -9.59
C GLN A 128 15.55 27.07 -10.24
N PHE A 129 14.54 26.50 -9.58
CA PHE A 129 13.19 26.39 -10.13
C PHE A 129 12.42 27.70 -10.09
N TYR A 130 12.47 28.43 -8.97
CA TYR A 130 11.71 29.67 -8.76
C TYR A 130 12.48 30.95 -9.09
N GLY A 131 13.79 30.85 -9.39
CA GLY A 131 14.63 32.01 -9.75
C GLY A 131 14.86 33.00 -8.61
N THR A 132 14.74 32.57 -7.36
CA THR A 132 14.91 33.41 -6.17
C THR A 132 15.71 32.67 -5.10
N THR A 133 16.52 33.39 -4.33
CA THR A 133 17.22 32.86 -3.14
C THR A 133 16.68 33.45 -1.84
N ASP A 134 15.64 34.29 -1.92
CA ASP A 134 15.00 34.89 -0.75
C ASP A 134 14.32 33.81 0.10
N PRO A 135 14.78 33.57 1.35
CA PRO A 135 14.20 32.56 2.22
C PRO A 135 12.71 32.76 2.52
N GLU A 136 12.21 33.99 2.42
CA GLU A 136 10.82 34.34 2.71
C GLU A 136 9.91 34.26 1.48
N SER A 137 10.47 33.95 0.30
CA SER A 137 9.67 33.75 -0.90
C SER A 137 8.80 32.47 -0.80
N PRO A 138 7.58 32.46 -1.37
CA PRO A 138 6.70 31.29 -1.33
C PRO A 138 7.34 30.00 -1.86
N GLY A 139 8.16 30.10 -2.92
CA GLY A 139 8.88 28.96 -3.48
C GLY A 139 9.92 28.34 -2.53
N MET A 140 10.44 29.10 -1.57
CA MET A 140 11.38 28.60 -0.55
C MET A 140 10.69 27.85 0.59
N LYS A 141 9.36 27.91 0.70
CA LYS A 141 8.61 27.08 1.64
C LYS A 141 8.87 25.59 1.41
N LEU A 142 8.97 25.17 0.16
CA LEU A 142 9.34 23.79 -0.22
C LEU A 142 10.76 23.38 0.19
N ALA A 143 11.63 24.31 0.60
CA ALA A 143 12.93 24.00 1.17
C ALA A 143 12.92 23.91 2.69
N ARG A 144 11.81 24.29 3.34
CA ARG A 144 11.60 24.23 4.79
C ARG A 144 11.03 22.86 5.14
N VAL A 145 11.86 22.01 5.72
CA VAL A 145 11.51 20.62 6.07
C VAL A 145 11.94 20.29 7.49
N PRO A 146 11.38 19.24 8.12
CA PRO A 146 11.82 18.80 9.45
C PRO A 146 13.34 18.55 9.50
N LYS A 147 13.99 18.90 10.61
CA LYS A 147 15.46 18.80 10.76
C LYS A 147 16.02 17.41 10.46
N SER A 148 15.30 16.34 10.79
CA SER A 148 15.76 14.96 10.58
C SER A 148 15.40 14.39 9.20
N SER A 149 14.94 15.25 8.28
CA SER A 149 14.48 14.83 6.95
C SER A 149 15.54 14.05 6.17
N LYS A 150 15.12 12.91 5.64
CA LYS A 150 15.85 12.16 4.63
C LYS A 150 15.27 12.49 3.25
N LEU A 151 16.13 12.93 2.35
CA LEU A 151 15.79 13.18 0.95
C LEU A 151 16.08 11.94 0.11
N THR A 152 15.04 11.39 -0.51
CA THR A 152 15.18 10.25 -1.42
C THR A 152 14.83 10.70 -2.83
N PHE A 153 15.77 10.52 -3.75
CA PHE A 153 15.61 10.91 -5.13
C PHE A 153 15.56 9.68 -6.03
N ALA A 154 14.70 9.74 -7.05
CA ALA A 154 14.65 8.68 -8.05
C ALA A 154 15.90 8.70 -8.91
N GLN A 155 16.44 7.51 -9.19
CA GLN A 155 17.51 7.32 -10.18
C GLN A 155 16.90 6.82 -11.49
N GLU A 156 17.31 7.40 -12.63
CA GLU A 156 17.05 6.86 -13.96
C GLU A 156 18.39 6.77 -14.70
N ASP A 157 18.77 5.57 -15.17
CA ASP A 157 19.86 5.34 -16.13
C ASP A 157 21.18 6.10 -15.90
N GLY A 158 21.63 6.18 -14.64
CA GLY A 158 22.93 6.78 -14.30
C GLY A 158 22.96 8.31 -14.22
N GLU A 159 21.83 8.99 -14.46
CA GLU A 159 21.63 10.40 -14.13
C GLU A 159 20.54 10.59 -13.06
N LEU A 160 20.80 11.56 -12.19
CA LEU A 160 19.96 12.00 -11.07
C LEU A 160 19.13 13.20 -11.62
N ARG A 161 17.83 13.47 -11.38
CA ARG A 161 16.83 13.11 -10.33
C ARG A 161 15.44 13.51 -10.83
N THR A 162 14.37 13.06 -10.17
CA THR A 162 13.16 13.91 -10.08
C THR A 162 13.55 15.32 -9.63
N HIS A 163 12.98 16.38 -10.22
CA HIS A 163 13.34 17.75 -9.86
C HIS A 163 13.22 18.04 -8.35
N TYR A 164 12.32 17.33 -7.67
CA TYR A 164 12.13 17.38 -6.23
C TYR A 164 12.16 15.96 -5.62
N PRO A 165 12.78 15.72 -4.45
CA PRO A 165 12.83 14.41 -3.80
C PRO A 165 11.53 14.06 -3.06
N ASN A 166 11.38 12.79 -2.68
CA ASN A 166 10.54 12.47 -1.53
C ASN A 166 11.27 12.92 -0.26
N VAL A 167 10.54 13.59 0.63
CA VAL A 167 11.00 13.96 1.97
C VAL A 167 10.38 12.97 2.94
N SER A 168 11.19 12.44 3.85
CA SER A 168 10.74 11.47 4.86
C SER A 168 11.35 11.75 6.22
N VAL A 169 10.62 11.42 7.28
CA VAL A 169 11.08 11.47 8.66
C VAL A 169 10.66 10.20 9.36
N ARG A 170 11.61 9.48 9.98
CA ARG A 170 11.35 8.17 10.59
C ARG A 170 10.65 7.23 9.59
N ASN A 171 9.44 6.76 9.89
CA ASN A 171 8.62 5.92 9.02
C ASN A 171 7.55 6.71 8.23
N VAL A 172 7.62 8.04 8.19
CA VAL A 172 6.66 8.92 7.50
C VAL A 172 7.22 9.40 6.17
N TYR A 173 6.52 9.12 5.07
CA TYR A 173 6.92 9.43 3.70
C TYR A 173 5.91 10.38 3.06
N MET A 174 6.36 11.56 2.64
CA MET A 174 5.48 12.66 2.28
C MET A 174 5.42 12.84 0.75
N PHE A 175 4.23 12.65 0.18
CA PHE A 175 3.98 12.77 -1.26
C PHE A 175 3.14 14.01 -1.57
N PRO A 176 3.30 14.63 -2.76
CA PRO A 176 2.51 15.79 -3.14
C PRO A 176 1.03 15.45 -3.31
N GLY A 177 0.15 16.46 -3.24
CA GLY A 177 -1.29 16.29 -3.45
C GLY A 177 -1.71 16.21 -4.92
N ILE A 178 -0.95 16.83 -5.82
CA ILE A 178 -1.25 16.81 -7.27
C ILE A 178 -1.09 15.37 -7.79
N PRO A 179 -2.15 14.72 -8.32
CA PRO A 179 -2.12 13.30 -8.64
C PRO A 179 -0.98 12.88 -9.57
N GLN A 180 -0.78 13.63 -10.65
CA GLN A 180 0.27 13.34 -11.63
C GLN A 180 1.69 13.37 -11.02
N LEU A 181 1.93 14.25 -10.05
CA LEU A 181 3.19 14.32 -9.34
C LEU A 181 3.32 13.20 -8.31
N CYS A 182 2.23 12.91 -7.59
CA CYS A 182 2.17 11.85 -6.59
C CYS A 182 2.44 10.49 -7.24
N GLU A 183 1.68 10.14 -8.27
CA GLU A 183 1.78 8.87 -9.01
C GLU A 183 3.19 8.69 -9.59
N ARG A 184 3.71 9.71 -10.28
CA ARG A 184 5.06 9.65 -10.88
C ARG A 184 6.16 9.50 -9.84
N LEU A 185 6.07 10.22 -8.72
CA LEU A 185 7.05 10.12 -7.64
C LEU A 185 6.97 8.76 -6.95
N PHE A 186 5.75 8.28 -6.69
CA PHE A 186 5.49 6.99 -6.06
C PHE A 186 6.06 5.85 -6.91
N ASP A 187 5.72 5.79 -8.19
CA ASP A 187 6.20 4.73 -9.10
C ASP A 187 7.72 4.66 -9.19
N LYS A 188 8.37 5.82 -9.18
CA LYS A 188 9.83 5.89 -9.26
C LYS A 188 10.54 5.48 -7.96
N LEU A 189 9.88 5.64 -6.81
CA LEU A 189 10.53 5.53 -5.52
C LEU A 189 10.04 4.36 -4.67
N SER A 190 8.87 3.79 -4.95
CA SER A 190 8.24 2.81 -4.06
C SER A 190 9.12 1.59 -3.79
N GLY A 191 9.84 1.10 -4.81
CA GLY A 191 10.79 -0.02 -4.65
C GLY A 191 12.06 0.32 -3.85
N GLN A 192 12.39 1.60 -3.69
CA GLN A 192 13.49 2.07 -2.85
C GLN A 192 13.02 2.45 -1.43
N LEU A 193 11.80 2.97 -1.31
CA LEU A 193 11.26 3.47 -0.04
C LEU A 193 10.70 2.37 0.84
N PHE A 194 10.14 1.31 0.23
CA PHE A 194 9.41 0.29 0.95
C PHE A 194 9.98 -1.10 0.67
N GLU A 195 10.17 -1.87 1.74
CA GLU A 195 10.64 -3.25 1.65
C GLU A 195 9.51 -4.18 1.21
N THR A 196 9.67 -4.78 0.03
CA THR A 196 8.79 -5.83 -0.50
C THR A 196 9.09 -7.14 0.22
N THR A 197 8.38 -7.41 1.31
CA THR A 197 8.63 -8.59 2.17
C THR A 197 7.70 -9.76 1.88
N ASN A 198 6.60 -9.51 1.16
CA ASN A 198 5.53 -10.47 0.97
C ASN A 198 4.96 -10.39 -0.45
N GLN A 199 4.19 -11.40 -0.82
CA GLN A 199 3.40 -11.41 -2.04
C GLN A 199 1.97 -11.82 -1.68
N PHE A 200 0.98 -11.08 -2.18
CA PHE A 200 -0.42 -11.49 -2.07
C PHE A 200 -0.80 -12.36 -3.26
N TYR A 201 -1.41 -13.50 -2.97
CA TYR A 201 -1.93 -14.45 -3.93
C TYR A 201 -3.44 -14.29 -3.99
N THR A 202 -3.98 -14.10 -5.19
CA THR A 202 -5.40 -13.79 -5.38
C THR A 202 -6.06 -14.75 -6.37
N ARG A 203 -7.30 -15.17 -6.08
CA ARG A 203 -8.19 -15.88 -7.02
C ARG A 203 -9.54 -15.19 -7.10
N ASN A 204 -10.05 -15.05 -8.32
CA ASN A 204 -11.37 -14.48 -8.59
C ASN A 204 -12.33 -15.59 -9.01
N VAL A 205 -13.48 -15.68 -8.33
CA VAL A 205 -14.57 -16.61 -8.65
C VAL A 205 -15.82 -15.80 -8.94
N TYR A 206 -16.55 -16.16 -9.98
CA TYR A 206 -17.73 -15.44 -10.41
C TYR A 206 -18.94 -16.34 -10.29
N PHE A 207 -20.03 -15.83 -9.72
CA PHE A 207 -21.25 -16.59 -9.52
C PHE A 207 -22.45 -15.89 -10.16
N ASN A 208 -23.35 -16.65 -10.81
CA ASN A 208 -24.58 -16.14 -11.41
C ASN A 208 -25.75 -16.00 -10.41
N VAL A 209 -25.48 -16.28 -9.13
CA VAL A 209 -26.41 -16.15 -8.00
C VAL A 209 -26.01 -15.00 -7.09
N THR A 210 -26.95 -14.54 -6.25
CA THR A 210 -26.70 -13.51 -5.24
C THR A 210 -25.74 -13.98 -4.16
N GLU A 211 -25.11 -13.04 -3.47
CA GLU A 211 -24.22 -13.30 -2.33
C GLU A 211 -24.89 -14.15 -1.24
N GLU A 212 -26.16 -13.88 -0.92
CA GLU A 212 -26.94 -14.63 0.06
C GLU A 212 -26.89 -16.15 -0.19
N LYS A 213 -26.97 -16.59 -1.45
CA LYS A 213 -27.00 -18.01 -1.80
C LYS A 213 -25.67 -18.72 -1.59
N ILE A 214 -24.56 -17.98 -1.50
CA ILE A 214 -23.21 -18.54 -1.31
C ILE A 214 -22.60 -18.17 0.05
N ALA A 215 -23.23 -17.29 0.82
CA ALA A 215 -22.72 -16.77 2.10
C ALA A 215 -22.34 -17.88 3.10
N ASN A 216 -23.15 -18.94 3.21
CA ASN A 216 -22.84 -20.08 4.09
C ASN A 216 -21.57 -20.83 3.62
N ALA A 217 -21.39 -21.01 2.31
CA ALA A 217 -20.19 -21.64 1.77
C ALA A 217 -18.95 -20.78 2.01
N LEU A 218 -19.05 -19.46 1.84
CA LEU A 218 -17.96 -18.53 2.14
C LEU A 218 -17.57 -18.59 3.62
N SER A 219 -18.57 -18.63 4.52
CA SER A 219 -18.35 -18.70 5.97
C SER A 219 -17.61 -19.98 6.38
N LEU A 220 -17.93 -21.12 5.76
CA LEU A 220 -17.22 -22.39 5.99
C LEU A 220 -15.76 -22.31 5.56
N VAL A 221 -15.47 -21.69 4.41
CA VAL A 221 -14.10 -21.53 3.92
C VAL A 221 -13.29 -20.62 4.86
N VAL A 222 -13.84 -19.49 5.31
CA VAL A 222 -13.15 -18.60 6.26
C VAL A 222 -12.88 -19.28 7.60
N ALA A 223 -13.82 -20.09 8.10
CA ALA A 223 -13.64 -20.83 9.35
C ALA A 223 -12.52 -21.89 9.26
N GLU A 224 -12.33 -22.50 8.09
CA GLU A 224 -11.32 -23.54 7.84
C GLU A 224 -9.95 -22.95 7.46
N TYR A 225 -9.93 -21.79 6.80
CA TYR A 225 -8.74 -21.10 6.30
C TYR A 225 -8.68 -19.65 6.81
N PRO A 226 -8.39 -19.42 8.11
CA PRO A 226 -8.41 -18.09 8.71
C PRO A 226 -7.34 -17.14 8.14
N GLY A 227 -6.32 -17.66 7.45
CA GLY A 227 -5.32 -16.86 6.74
C GLY A 227 -5.77 -16.35 5.36
N VAL A 228 -6.99 -16.71 4.92
CA VAL A 228 -7.55 -16.30 3.62
C VAL A 228 -8.63 -15.26 3.83
N LEU A 229 -8.40 -14.07 3.25
CA LEU A 229 -9.39 -13.01 3.18
C LEU A 229 -10.35 -13.31 2.02
N ILE A 230 -11.64 -13.15 2.26
CA ILE A 230 -12.68 -13.27 1.25
C ILE A 230 -13.40 -11.93 1.09
N GLY A 231 -13.29 -11.33 -0.09
CA GLY A 231 -14.03 -10.15 -0.49
C GLY A 231 -15.23 -10.52 -1.37
N SER A 232 -16.38 -9.92 -1.11
CA SER A 232 -17.58 -10.03 -1.95
C SER A 232 -17.87 -8.72 -2.69
N TYR A 233 -18.06 -8.81 -4.00
CA TYR A 233 -18.34 -7.68 -4.87
C TYR A 233 -19.58 -7.98 -5.73
N PRO A 234 -20.80 -7.67 -5.24
CA PRO A 234 -22.03 -7.80 -6.00
C PRO A 234 -22.06 -6.87 -7.22
N GLU A 235 -22.60 -7.35 -8.34
CA GLU A 235 -22.80 -6.55 -9.55
C GLU A 235 -24.26 -6.65 -10.02
N LEU A 236 -25.00 -5.56 -9.83
CA LEU A 236 -26.45 -5.52 -10.06
C LEU A 236 -26.83 -5.70 -11.54
N PHE A 237 -26.09 -5.04 -12.44
CA PHE A 237 -26.45 -4.91 -13.85
C PHE A 237 -25.67 -5.83 -14.78
N ASN A 238 -24.84 -6.73 -14.23
CA ASN A 238 -24.09 -7.67 -15.02
C ASN A 238 -25.00 -8.82 -15.52
N ARG A 239 -24.88 -9.14 -16.81
CA ARG A 239 -25.71 -10.16 -17.48
C ARG A 239 -25.21 -11.58 -17.22
N TYR A 240 -23.93 -11.75 -16.87
CA TYR A 240 -23.28 -13.06 -16.81
C TYR A 240 -23.08 -13.54 -15.37
N TYR A 241 -22.73 -12.65 -14.45
CA TYR A 241 -22.61 -12.96 -13.03
C TYR A 241 -23.35 -11.92 -12.19
N LYS A 242 -23.55 -12.24 -10.92
CA LYS A 242 -24.23 -11.40 -9.91
C LYS A 242 -23.32 -11.04 -8.76
N VAL A 243 -22.28 -11.83 -8.51
CA VAL A 243 -21.26 -11.53 -7.51
C VAL A 243 -19.90 -12.06 -7.97
N ARG A 244 -18.87 -11.25 -7.75
CA ARG A 244 -17.47 -11.63 -7.86
C ARG A 244 -16.91 -11.80 -6.45
N ILE A 245 -16.37 -12.98 -6.18
CA ILE A 245 -15.68 -13.31 -4.94
C ILE A 245 -14.19 -13.28 -5.19
N VAL A 246 -13.46 -12.62 -4.29
CA VAL A 246 -12.00 -12.55 -4.28
C VAL A 246 -11.51 -13.32 -3.07
N LEU A 247 -10.66 -14.32 -3.29
CA LEU A 247 -9.90 -14.96 -2.23
C LEU A 247 -8.48 -14.41 -2.29
N GLU A 248 -7.93 -14.05 -1.14
CA GLU A 248 -6.60 -13.48 -1.03
C GLU A 248 -5.86 -14.01 0.20
N SER A 249 -4.57 -14.33 0.06
CA SER A 249 -3.70 -14.63 1.21
C SER A 249 -2.26 -14.29 0.89
N SER A 250 -1.43 -14.11 1.92
CA SER A 250 0.03 -14.08 1.80
C SER A 250 0.65 -15.49 1.72
N GLN A 251 -0.15 -16.55 1.86
CA GLN A 251 0.27 -17.94 1.76
C GLN A 251 -0.36 -18.60 0.52
N GLU A 252 0.45 -18.88 -0.51
CA GLU A 252 -0.04 -19.45 -1.78
C GLU A 252 -0.79 -20.77 -1.58
N GLN A 253 -0.23 -21.67 -0.78
CA GLN A 253 -0.80 -23.00 -0.57
C GLN A 253 -2.15 -22.94 0.15
N GLU A 254 -2.29 -22.07 1.15
CA GLU A 254 -3.54 -21.89 1.88
C GLU A 254 -4.62 -21.26 0.97
N MET A 255 -4.23 -20.26 0.17
CA MET A 255 -5.10 -19.63 -0.82
C MET A 255 -5.65 -20.65 -1.84
N GLU A 256 -4.78 -21.49 -2.42
CA GLU A 256 -5.20 -22.51 -3.38
C GLU A 256 -6.13 -23.55 -2.77
N GLN A 257 -5.86 -23.98 -1.53
CA GLN A 257 -6.71 -24.92 -0.82
C GLN A 257 -8.10 -24.33 -0.56
N ALA A 258 -8.17 -23.09 -0.08
CA ALA A 258 -9.42 -22.37 0.12
C ALA A 258 -10.21 -22.19 -1.19
N TYR A 259 -9.52 -21.87 -2.28
CA TYR A 259 -10.14 -21.75 -3.60
C TYR A 259 -10.74 -23.08 -4.07
N VAL A 260 -9.98 -24.17 -4.02
CA VAL A 260 -10.49 -25.50 -4.39
C VAL A 260 -11.66 -25.91 -3.49
N LYS A 261 -11.58 -25.66 -2.19
CA LYS A 261 -12.66 -25.96 -1.24
C LYS A 261 -13.94 -25.20 -1.59
N LEU A 262 -13.85 -23.90 -1.91
CA LEU A 262 -15.00 -23.11 -2.32
C LEU A 262 -15.69 -23.70 -3.56
N LEU A 263 -14.91 -24.09 -4.57
CA LEU A 263 -15.43 -24.71 -5.80
C LEU A 263 -16.06 -26.10 -5.55
N GLN A 264 -15.69 -26.79 -4.47
CA GLN A 264 -16.27 -28.09 -4.11
C GLN A 264 -17.58 -27.94 -3.34
N ILE A 265 -17.70 -26.93 -2.48
CA ILE A 265 -18.91 -26.70 -1.67
C ILE A 265 -20.03 -26.08 -2.51
N VAL A 266 -19.69 -25.18 -3.44
CA VAL A 266 -20.68 -24.47 -4.24
C VAL A 266 -21.07 -25.28 -5.49
N PRO A 267 -22.37 -25.39 -5.84
CA PRO A 267 -22.81 -26.10 -7.04
C PRO A 267 -22.17 -25.54 -8.32
N ARG A 268 -21.63 -26.42 -9.19
CA ARG A 268 -20.93 -25.99 -10.42
C ARG A 268 -21.78 -25.15 -11.36
N GLU A 269 -23.09 -25.35 -11.38
CA GLU A 269 -24.06 -24.64 -12.24
C GLU A 269 -24.12 -23.14 -11.96
N VAL A 270 -23.79 -22.74 -10.72
CA VAL A 270 -23.82 -21.33 -10.33
C VAL A 270 -22.49 -20.62 -10.60
N ILE A 271 -21.43 -21.37 -10.92
CA ILE A 271 -20.08 -20.86 -11.17
C ILE A 271 -19.98 -20.44 -12.63
N VAL A 272 -19.54 -19.21 -12.87
CA VAL A 272 -19.39 -18.64 -14.21
C VAL A 272 -17.94 -18.77 -14.66
N PRO A 273 -17.65 -19.50 -15.76
CA PRO A 273 -16.30 -19.59 -16.30
C PRO A 273 -15.78 -18.23 -16.74
N GLN A 274 -14.51 -17.92 -16.44
CA GLN A 274 -13.87 -16.65 -16.78
C GLN A 274 -13.88 -16.37 -18.29
N GLU A 275 -13.76 -17.39 -19.14
CA GLU A 275 -13.83 -17.27 -20.60
C GLU A 275 -15.13 -16.63 -21.09
N LYS A 276 -16.26 -16.83 -20.38
CA LYS A 276 -17.54 -16.21 -20.73
C LYS A 276 -17.63 -14.74 -20.34
N ILE A 277 -16.72 -14.28 -19.49
CA ILE A 277 -16.67 -12.93 -18.94
C ILE A 277 -15.72 -12.06 -19.76
N PHE A 278 -14.56 -12.61 -20.17
CA PHE A 278 -13.47 -11.85 -20.79
C PHE A 278 -13.28 -12.07 -22.31
N ASN A 279 -13.99 -12.99 -22.97
CA ASN A 279 -13.97 -13.10 -24.44
C ASN A 279 -14.81 -12.00 -25.12
N LYS A 280 -14.44 -10.75 -24.88
CA LYS A 280 -14.85 -9.55 -25.62
C LYS A 280 -13.66 -8.64 -25.83
#